data_AF-A0AA95FNI0-F1
#
_entry.id   AF-A0AA95FNI0-F1
#
_cell.length_a   1.000
_cell.length_b   1.000
_cell.length_c   1.000
_cell.angle_alpha   90.00
_cell.angle_beta   90.00
_cell.angle_gamma   90.00
#
_symmetry.space_group_name_H-M   'P 1'
#
loop_
_entity.id
_entity.type
_entity.pdbx_description
1 polymer ?
#
loop_
_entity_poly.entity_id
_entity_poly.type
_entity_poly.pdbx_seq_one_letter_code
_entity_poly.pdbx_strand_id
1 'polypeptide(L)'
;MEKINKLTEREELKTYFETGKYPTQSQFGRFIDNYVHLKEFNFGFDVKATGRNKRKFYHFYVSDEVQRSEGHINREVEEKSEYKKLEGYTHVLSRYVGYKCLNIKLSGELDIDKYQPKIIIKRYKQRKRLKSGYLKPSGFYQELPEDAKKWDRQSEYPVKSNEMDIDINPINYFRPYKNRKGEAEFYPAGTFSRPGSFRYTVHHRKPFSLIQMCLEIDVNGTKIRSNPVNIKIILGRDDNDVINYIID
;
A
#
# COMPACT_ATOMS: atom_id res chain seq x y z
N MET A 1 -12.84 12.83 35.04
CA MET A 1 -11.40 12.74 34.72
C MET A 1 -10.96 11.30 34.89
N GLU A 2 -11.00 10.51 33.82
CA GLU A 2 -10.54 9.13 33.81
C GLU A 2 -9.01 9.10 33.84
N LYS A 3 -8.45 8.55 34.91
CA LYS A 3 -7.00 8.33 35.04
C LYS A 3 -6.58 7.29 34.01
N ILE A 4 -5.65 7.70 33.15
CA ILE A 4 -4.92 6.83 32.21
C ILE A 4 -4.39 5.63 32.99
N ASN A 5 -4.91 4.44 32.67
CA ASN A 5 -4.56 3.18 33.30
C ASN A 5 -3.07 2.91 33.10
N LYS A 6 -2.29 2.99 34.18
CA LYS A 6 -0.91 2.48 34.24
C LYS A 6 -0.98 0.97 33.98
N LEU A 7 -0.43 0.55 32.84
CA LEU A 7 -0.22 -0.84 32.48
C LEU A 7 0.59 -1.52 33.60
N THR A 8 -0.01 -2.50 34.26
CA THR A 8 0.64 -3.30 35.29
C THR A 8 1.71 -4.17 34.62
N GLU A 9 2.99 -3.87 34.87
CA GLU A 9 4.11 -4.54 34.20
C GLU A 9 4.16 -6.03 34.62
N ARG A 10 4.56 -6.89 33.68
CA ARG A 10 4.68 -8.37 33.81
C ARG A 10 5.40 -8.82 35.10
N GLU A 11 6.26 -7.97 35.64
CA GLU A 11 7.01 -8.20 36.88
C GLU A 11 6.12 -8.24 38.13
N GLU A 12 5.07 -7.40 38.23
CA GLU A 12 4.16 -7.42 39.39
C GLU A 12 3.38 -8.75 39.47
N LEU A 13 3.03 -9.34 38.32
CA LEU A 13 2.34 -10.62 38.23
C LEU A 13 3.22 -11.79 38.64
N LYS A 14 4.49 -11.77 38.23
CA LYS A 14 5.46 -12.78 38.64
C LYS A 14 5.58 -12.82 40.17
N THR A 15 5.57 -11.66 40.81
CA THR A 15 5.58 -11.52 42.27
C THR A 15 4.34 -12.14 42.94
N TYR A 16 3.13 -11.99 42.38
CA TYR A 16 1.92 -12.62 42.96
C TYR A 16 2.00 -14.15 42.98
N PHE A 17 2.46 -14.76 41.88
CA PHE A 17 2.62 -16.21 41.79
C PHE A 17 3.80 -16.74 42.61
N GLU A 18 4.90 -16.00 42.67
CA GLU A 18 6.09 -16.39 43.47
C GLU A 18 5.89 -16.21 44.97
N THR A 19 5.05 -15.25 45.40
CA THR A 19 4.78 -14.99 46.83
C THR A 19 3.56 -15.73 47.38
N GLY A 20 2.85 -16.51 46.56
CA GLY A 20 1.66 -17.26 46.97
C GLY A 20 0.44 -16.39 47.32
N LYS A 21 0.42 -15.12 46.88
CA LYS A 21 -0.70 -14.20 47.10
C LYS A 21 -1.65 -14.23 45.90
N TYR A 22 -2.92 -14.54 46.14
CA TYR A 22 -3.94 -14.58 45.10
C TYR A 22 -4.49 -13.17 44.81
N PRO A 23 -4.59 -12.75 43.53
CA PRO A 23 -5.22 -11.48 43.18
C PRO A 23 -6.71 -11.51 43.53
N THR A 24 -7.27 -10.36 43.91
CA THR A 24 -8.73 -10.23 44.10
C THR A 24 -9.45 -10.38 42.76
N GLN A 25 -10.74 -10.76 42.79
CA GLN A 25 -11.55 -10.97 41.58
C GLN A 25 -11.54 -9.77 40.62
N SER A 26 -11.53 -8.54 41.15
CA SER A 26 -11.46 -7.32 40.32
C SER A 26 -10.09 -7.11 39.67
N GLN A 27 -9.00 -7.45 40.37
CA GLN A 27 -7.64 -7.42 39.83
C GLN A 27 -7.43 -8.51 38.78
N PHE A 28 -7.99 -9.70 39.00
CA PHE A 28 -7.97 -10.78 38.02
C PHE A 28 -8.82 -10.46 36.78
N GLY A 29 -10.01 -9.85 36.96
CA GLY A 29 -10.84 -9.37 35.85
C GLY A 29 -10.10 -8.35 34.98
N ARG A 30 -9.47 -7.34 35.58
CA ARG A 30 -8.62 -6.38 34.86
C ARG A 30 -7.43 -7.03 34.16
N PHE A 31 -6.87 -8.09 34.74
CA PHE A 31 -5.77 -8.83 34.12
C PHE A 31 -6.24 -9.59 32.87
N ILE A 32 -7.38 -10.29 32.94
CA ILE A 32 -7.98 -10.96 31.79
C ILE A 32 -8.34 -9.95 30.71
N ASP A 33 -8.95 -8.82 31.07
CA ASP A 33 -9.27 -7.74 30.12
C ASP A 33 -8.01 -7.25 29.41
N ASN A 34 -6.94 -6.97 30.15
CA ASN A 34 -5.65 -6.56 29.56
C ASN A 34 -5.03 -7.65 28.66
N TYR A 35 -5.18 -8.93 29.00
CA TYR A 35 -4.63 -10.04 28.21
C TYR A 35 -5.44 -10.33 26.95
N VAL A 36 -6.77 -10.20 27.04
CA VAL A 36 -7.69 -10.24 25.90
C VAL A 36 -7.34 -9.09 24.96
N HIS A 37 -7.15 -7.87 25.47
CA HIS A 37 -6.67 -6.74 24.69
C HIS A 37 -5.31 -7.04 24.03
N LEU A 38 -4.33 -7.59 24.74
CA LEU A 38 -3.04 -7.96 24.13
C LEU A 38 -3.17 -8.95 22.96
N LYS A 39 -4.13 -9.90 23.02
CA LYS A 39 -4.46 -10.76 21.88
C LYS A 39 -5.14 -9.99 20.74
N GLU A 40 -6.06 -9.09 21.06
CA GLU A 40 -6.74 -8.24 20.08
C GLU A 40 -5.78 -7.25 19.40
N PHE A 41 -4.67 -6.88 20.05
CA PHE A 41 -3.67 -5.94 19.54
C PHE A 41 -2.45 -6.61 18.89
N ASN A 42 -2.31 -7.94 18.98
CA ASN A 42 -1.24 -8.67 18.31
C ASN A 42 -1.69 -9.19 16.93
N PHE A 43 -2.06 -8.24 16.07
CA PHE A 43 -2.46 -8.52 14.69
C PHE A 43 -1.44 -7.93 13.71
N GLY A 44 -1.28 -8.61 12.59
CA GLY A 44 -0.34 -8.23 11.56
C GLY A 44 -0.61 -9.01 10.29
N PHE A 45 0.29 -8.87 9.34
CA PHE A 45 0.24 -9.65 8.12
C PHE A 45 1.64 -9.80 7.55
N ASP A 46 1.88 -10.95 6.93
CA ASP A 46 2.99 -11.19 6.04
C ASP A 46 2.54 -10.91 4.61
N VAL A 47 3.46 -10.37 3.81
CA VAL A 47 3.22 -10.10 2.39
C VAL A 47 4.37 -10.67 1.58
N LYS A 48 4.04 -11.30 0.45
CA LYS A 48 5.01 -11.81 -0.53
C LYS A 48 4.49 -11.64 -1.94
N ALA A 49 5.38 -11.56 -2.93
CA ALA A 49 4.97 -11.61 -4.32
C ALA A 49 4.43 -13.00 -4.67
N THR A 50 3.35 -13.08 -5.46
CA THR A 50 2.82 -14.36 -5.93
C THR A 50 3.80 -15.08 -6.86
N GLY A 51 3.74 -16.41 -6.88
CA GLY A 51 4.47 -17.20 -7.88
C GLY A 51 3.88 -17.10 -9.30
N ARG A 52 2.58 -16.78 -9.39
CA ARG A 52 1.85 -16.62 -10.66
C ARG A 52 1.96 -15.18 -11.18
N ASN A 53 2.08 -15.06 -12.50
CA ASN A 53 2.09 -13.78 -13.20
C ASN A 53 0.71 -13.50 -13.81
N LYS A 54 0.30 -12.24 -13.80
CA LYS A 54 -0.80 -11.71 -14.60
C LYS A 54 -0.23 -10.97 -15.80
N ARG A 55 -1.02 -10.93 -16.87
CA ARG A 55 -0.71 -10.19 -18.08
C ARG A 55 -1.96 -9.48 -18.55
N LYS A 56 -1.84 -8.19 -18.83
CA LYS A 56 -2.93 -7.34 -19.29
C LYS A 56 -2.43 -6.41 -20.39
N PHE A 57 -3.29 -6.07 -21.34
CA PHE A 57 -2.96 -5.15 -22.43
C PHE A 57 -3.47 -3.74 -22.09
N TYR A 58 -2.62 -2.74 -22.32
CA TYR A 58 -2.94 -1.35 -21.98
C TYR A 58 -2.67 -0.41 -23.14
N HIS A 59 -3.50 0.62 -23.21
CA HIS A 59 -3.18 1.87 -23.91
C HIS A 59 -2.73 2.93 -22.90
N PHE A 60 -1.59 3.55 -23.18
CA PHE A 60 -0.96 4.53 -22.31
C PHE A 60 -1.09 5.93 -22.90
N TYR A 61 -1.54 6.88 -22.08
CA TYR A 61 -1.74 8.26 -22.49
C TYR A 61 -1.09 9.23 -21.52
N VAL A 62 -0.63 10.37 -22.03
CA VAL A 62 -0.13 11.49 -21.23
C VAL A 62 -0.99 12.71 -21.52
N SER A 63 -1.31 13.46 -20.46
CA SER A 63 -2.05 14.71 -20.59
C SER A 63 -1.27 15.72 -21.43
N ASP A 64 -1.96 16.36 -22.38
CA ASP A 64 -1.41 17.45 -23.18
C ASP A 64 -1.20 18.71 -22.31
N GLU A 65 -2.00 18.83 -21.25
CA GLU A 65 -1.93 19.91 -20.27
C GLU A 65 -1.12 19.49 -19.04
N VAL A 66 -0.07 20.25 -18.72
CA VAL A 66 0.78 20.00 -17.52
C VAL A 66 0.00 20.18 -16.21
N GLN A 67 -1.10 20.95 -16.22
CA GLN A 67 -1.85 21.32 -15.02
C GLN A 67 -2.97 20.34 -14.65
N ARG A 68 -3.31 19.37 -15.50
CA ARG A 68 -4.32 18.34 -15.16
C ARG A 68 -3.88 17.53 -13.95
N SER A 69 -4.84 17.19 -13.10
CA SER A 69 -4.62 16.45 -11.85
C SER A 69 -4.00 15.08 -12.07
N GLU A 70 -4.47 14.36 -13.08
CA GLU A 70 -4.11 12.98 -13.41
C GLU A 70 -2.80 12.95 -14.23
N GLY A 71 -2.58 13.87 -15.15
CA GLY A 71 -1.33 13.96 -15.93
C GLY A 71 -1.01 12.74 -16.85
N HIS A 72 -1.62 11.58 -16.65
CA HIS A 72 -1.56 10.38 -17.49
C HIS A 72 -2.76 9.46 -17.23
N ILE A 73 -3.04 8.57 -18.19
CA ILE A 73 -4.08 7.52 -18.11
C ILE A 73 -3.48 6.21 -18.59
N ASN A 74 -3.73 5.13 -17.85
CA ASN A 74 -3.34 3.77 -18.22
C ASN A 74 -4.62 2.94 -18.36
N ARG A 75 -5.09 2.74 -19.60
CA ARG A 75 -6.38 2.10 -19.84
C ARG A 75 -6.19 0.63 -20.20
N GLU A 76 -6.68 -0.25 -19.32
CA GLU A 76 -6.80 -1.69 -19.62
C GLU A 76 -7.82 -1.89 -20.75
N VAL A 77 -7.48 -2.73 -21.72
CA VAL A 77 -8.28 -2.99 -22.91
C VAL A 77 -8.11 -4.44 -23.38
N GLU A 78 -8.99 -4.87 -24.29
CA GLU A 78 -8.85 -6.14 -24.98
C GLU A 78 -7.56 -6.19 -25.82
N GLU A 79 -7.08 -7.41 -26.03
CA GLU A 79 -5.82 -7.63 -26.70
C GLU A 79 -5.83 -7.08 -28.13
N LYS A 80 -4.77 -6.33 -28.47
CA LYS A 80 -4.57 -5.75 -29.80
C LYS A 80 -5.71 -4.84 -30.29
N SER A 81 -6.55 -4.33 -29.40
CA SER A 81 -7.53 -3.30 -29.76
C SER A 81 -6.81 -2.05 -30.26
N GLU A 82 -7.45 -1.31 -31.18
CA GLU A 82 -6.96 0.00 -31.56
C GLU A 82 -7.15 1.01 -30.43
N TYR A 83 -6.18 1.92 -30.27
CA TYR A 83 -6.30 2.96 -29.26
C TYR A 83 -7.33 3.99 -29.70
N LYS A 84 -8.11 4.48 -28.74
CA LYS A 84 -9.08 5.56 -28.97
C LYS A 84 -8.42 6.89 -28.71
N LYS A 85 -8.63 7.87 -29.58
CA LYS A 85 -8.24 9.26 -29.28
C LYS A 85 -9.01 9.73 -28.05
N LEU A 86 -8.30 10.37 -27.12
CA LEU A 86 -8.87 10.93 -25.90
C LEU A 86 -8.60 12.44 -25.90
N GLU A 87 -9.62 13.22 -25.56
CA GLU A 87 -9.51 14.68 -25.59
C GLU A 87 -8.55 15.20 -24.50
N GLY A 88 -7.56 15.99 -24.93
CA GLY A 88 -6.49 16.52 -24.07
C GLY A 88 -5.49 15.47 -23.60
N TYR A 89 -5.40 14.33 -24.31
CA TYR A 89 -4.43 13.28 -24.04
C TYR A 89 -3.78 12.78 -25.33
N THR A 90 -2.45 12.72 -25.31
CA THR A 90 -1.63 12.10 -26.35
C THR A 90 -1.37 10.63 -26.02
N HIS A 91 -1.66 9.75 -26.97
CA HIS A 91 -1.27 8.34 -26.90
C HIS A 91 0.25 8.19 -26.96
N VAL A 92 0.80 7.42 -26.02
CA VAL A 92 2.23 7.16 -25.88
C VAL A 92 2.57 5.83 -26.56
N LEU A 93 1.99 4.74 -26.09
CA LEU A 93 2.18 3.40 -26.63
C LEU A 93 1.04 2.46 -26.22
N SER A 94 1.05 1.26 -26.81
CA SER A 94 0.20 0.14 -26.42
C SER A 94 1.08 -1.07 -26.19
N ARG A 95 0.94 -1.75 -25.04
CA ARG A 95 1.71 -2.98 -24.79
C ARG A 95 1.08 -3.87 -23.74
N TYR A 96 1.53 -5.12 -23.73
CA TYR A 96 1.33 -6.01 -22.58
C TYR A 96 2.15 -5.55 -21.39
N VAL A 97 1.55 -5.70 -20.21
CA VAL A 97 2.24 -5.53 -18.94
C VAL A 97 2.06 -6.82 -18.15
N GLY A 98 3.17 -7.53 -17.96
CA GLY A 98 3.29 -8.64 -17.04
C GLY A 98 3.58 -8.13 -15.62
N TYR A 99 2.89 -8.67 -14.62
CA TYR A 99 3.13 -8.33 -13.22
C TYR A 99 2.73 -9.47 -12.27
N LYS A 100 3.30 -9.47 -11.07
CA LYS A 100 2.89 -10.36 -9.97
C LYS A 100 1.83 -9.70 -9.10
N CYS A 101 0.98 -10.48 -8.45
CA CYS A 101 0.12 -10.01 -7.36
C CYS A 101 0.88 -10.05 -6.03
N LEU A 102 0.26 -9.52 -4.97
CA LEU A 102 0.75 -9.69 -3.61
C LEU A 102 -0.11 -10.73 -2.91
N ASN A 103 0.52 -11.78 -2.40
CA ASN A 103 -0.10 -12.71 -1.48
C ASN A 103 0.04 -12.13 -0.06
N ILE A 104 -1.07 -12.04 0.65
CA ILE A 104 -1.14 -11.57 2.03
C ILE A 104 -1.62 -12.71 2.89
N LYS A 105 -0.92 -12.91 4.02
CA LYS A 105 -1.30 -13.86 5.06
C LYS A 105 -1.39 -13.14 6.39
N LEU A 106 -2.52 -13.17 7.06
CA LEU A 106 -2.65 -12.56 8.38
C LEU A 106 -1.81 -13.32 9.41
N SER A 107 -1.24 -12.58 10.35
CA SER A 107 -0.52 -13.13 11.48
C SER A 107 -1.51 -13.46 12.59
N GLY A 108 -1.58 -14.74 12.99
CA GLY A 108 -2.48 -15.21 14.05
C GLY A 108 -3.89 -15.58 13.56
N GLU A 109 -4.77 -15.92 14.50
CA GLU A 109 -6.19 -16.21 14.26
C GLU A 109 -7.00 -14.92 14.48
N LEU A 110 -7.12 -14.09 13.45
CA LEU A 110 -7.99 -12.91 13.48
C LEU A 110 -9.39 -13.27 13.01
N ASP A 111 -10.40 -12.97 13.82
CA ASP A 111 -11.81 -13.11 13.43
C ASP A 111 -12.18 -12.03 12.40
N ILE A 112 -12.26 -12.44 11.14
CA ILE A 112 -12.51 -11.54 10.00
C ILE A 112 -13.93 -10.95 10.06
N ASP A 113 -14.91 -11.72 10.51
CA ASP A 113 -16.30 -11.28 10.55
C ASP A 113 -16.51 -10.26 11.67
N LYS A 114 -15.88 -10.48 12.82
CA LYS A 114 -15.93 -9.57 13.97
C LYS A 114 -15.21 -8.26 13.70
N TYR A 115 -13.98 -8.31 13.19
CA TYR A 115 -13.08 -7.14 13.14
C TYR A 115 -13.02 -6.44 11.79
N GLN A 116 -13.67 -6.99 10.75
CA GLN A 116 -13.74 -6.47 9.38
C GLN A 116 -12.39 -5.92 8.86
N PRO A 117 -11.32 -6.75 8.90
CA PRO A 117 -10.00 -6.31 8.53
C PRO A 117 -9.93 -5.78 7.10
N LYS A 118 -9.12 -4.74 6.91
CA LYS A 118 -8.78 -4.24 5.57
C LYS A 118 -7.33 -3.82 5.48
N ILE A 119 -6.78 -3.98 4.28
CA ILE A 119 -5.43 -3.56 3.96
C ILE A 119 -5.48 -2.13 3.43
N ILE A 120 -4.73 -1.25 4.07
CA ILE A 120 -4.58 0.15 3.67
C ILE A 120 -3.26 0.31 2.93
N ILE A 121 -3.33 0.86 1.72
CA ILE A 121 -2.15 1.22 0.94
C ILE A 121 -1.91 2.73 1.06
N LYS A 122 -0.74 3.09 1.60
CA LYS A 122 -0.23 4.45 1.61
C LYS A 122 0.85 4.59 0.55
N ARG A 123 0.84 5.72 -0.15
CA ARG A 123 1.84 6.02 -1.17
C ARG A 123 2.84 7.03 -0.64
N TYR A 124 4.11 6.84 -0.95
CA TYR A 124 5.12 7.83 -0.66
C TYR A 124 4.90 9.09 -1.50
N LYS A 125 4.82 10.25 -0.86
CA LYS A 125 4.76 11.57 -1.51
C LYS A 125 5.99 12.37 -1.12
N GLN A 126 6.61 12.98 -2.11
CA GLN A 126 7.73 13.89 -1.87
C GLN A 126 7.25 15.23 -1.30
N ARG A 127 8.17 15.93 -0.64
CA ARG A 127 7.93 17.27 -0.11
C ARG A 127 7.45 18.21 -1.21
N LYS A 128 6.26 18.78 -1.05
CA LYS A 128 5.61 19.65 -2.06
C LYS A 128 5.06 20.90 -1.40
N ARG A 129 5.32 22.06 -2.03
CA ARG A 129 4.67 23.33 -1.67
C ARG A 129 3.30 23.40 -2.33
N LEU A 130 2.26 23.64 -1.54
CA LEU A 130 0.89 23.79 -2.03
C LEU A 130 0.64 25.23 -2.50
N LYS A 131 -0.44 25.44 -3.27
CA LYS A 131 -0.87 26.78 -3.71
C LYS A 131 -1.12 27.72 -2.53
N SER A 132 -1.55 27.18 -1.38
CA SER A 132 -1.73 27.92 -0.12
C SER A 132 -0.43 28.37 0.55
N GLY A 133 0.74 28.03 -0.01
CA GLY A 133 2.05 28.31 0.59
C GLY A 133 2.51 27.24 1.59
N TYR A 134 1.61 26.41 2.11
CA TYR A 134 1.92 25.30 3.02
C TYR A 134 2.90 24.30 2.41
N LEU A 135 3.93 23.93 3.17
CA LEU A 135 4.92 22.94 2.77
C LEU A 135 4.54 21.57 3.32
N LYS A 136 3.95 20.72 2.48
CA LYS A 136 3.64 19.35 2.86
C LYS A 136 4.93 18.54 2.97
N PRO A 137 5.24 17.92 4.12
CA PRO A 137 6.45 17.11 4.28
C PRO A 137 6.42 15.88 3.37
N SER A 138 7.57 15.24 3.21
CA SER A 138 7.64 13.94 2.56
C SER A 138 7.21 12.83 3.51
N GLY A 139 6.54 11.80 3.00
CA GLY A 139 6.11 10.66 3.80
C GLY A 139 5.10 9.78 3.10
N PHE A 140 4.63 8.74 3.80
CA PHE A 140 3.57 7.87 3.31
C PHE A 140 2.20 8.44 3.65
N TYR A 141 1.37 8.63 2.63
CA TYR A 141 0.02 9.16 2.79
C TYR A 141 -1.00 8.19 2.22
N GLN A 142 -2.05 7.92 2.98
CA GLN A 142 -3.25 7.25 2.48
C GLN A 142 -3.94 8.15 1.47
N GLU A 143 -4.36 7.58 0.35
CA GLU A 143 -5.16 8.28 -0.65
C GLU A 143 -6.64 8.11 -0.31
N LEU A 144 -7.42 9.16 -0.54
CA LEU A 144 -8.87 9.05 -0.48
C LEU A 144 -9.32 8.02 -1.53
N PRO A 145 -10.27 7.12 -1.22
CA PRO A 145 -10.73 6.11 -2.17
C PRO A 145 -11.20 6.71 -3.51
N GLU A 146 -11.88 7.84 -3.48
CA GLU A 146 -12.33 8.57 -4.67
C GLU A 146 -11.17 9.07 -5.53
N ASP A 147 -10.13 9.60 -4.89
CA ASP A 147 -8.92 10.03 -5.60
C ASP A 147 -8.23 8.82 -6.21
N ALA A 148 -8.06 7.72 -5.47
CA ALA A 148 -7.43 6.50 -5.98
C ALA A 148 -8.16 5.97 -7.22
N LYS A 149 -9.50 6.01 -7.22
CA LYS A 149 -10.34 5.59 -8.34
C LYS A 149 -10.11 6.40 -9.61
N LYS A 150 -9.82 7.71 -9.50
CA LYS A 150 -9.45 8.55 -10.67
C LYS A 150 -8.16 8.08 -11.36
N TRP A 151 -7.31 7.34 -10.64
CA TRP A 151 -6.07 6.73 -11.17
C TRP A 151 -6.23 5.24 -11.47
N ASP A 152 -7.47 4.76 -11.60
CA ASP A 152 -7.81 3.35 -11.85
C ASP A 152 -7.14 2.38 -10.85
N ARG A 153 -6.99 2.80 -9.59
CA ARG A 153 -6.44 1.97 -8.51
C ARG A 153 -7.26 2.06 -7.23
N GLN A 154 -6.98 1.18 -6.29
CA GLN A 154 -7.63 1.14 -4.98
C GLN A 154 -6.61 1.45 -3.87
N SER A 155 -7.05 2.20 -2.86
CA SER A 155 -6.26 2.51 -1.66
C SER A 155 -6.56 1.57 -0.47
N GLU A 156 -7.67 0.83 -0.54
CA GLU A 156 -8.15 -0.03 0.54
C GLU A 156 -8.65 -1.36 -0.05
N TYR A 157 -8.28 -2.47 0.58
CA TYR A 157 -8.65 -3.82 0.14
C TYR A 157 -9.29 -4.58 1.32
N PRO A 158 -10.58 -4.92 1.26
CA PRO A 158 -11.22 -5.74 2.29
C PRO A 158 -10.56 -7.12 2.37
N VAL A 159 -10.25 -7.57 3.58
CA VAL A 159 -9.71 -8.90 3.82
C VAL A 159 -10.86 -9.89 3.95
N LYS A 160 -10.84 -10.95 3.14
CA LYS A 160 -11.93 -11.93 3.05
C LYS A 160 -11.55 -13.32 3.60
N SER A 161 -10.26 -13.57 3.73
CA SER A 161 -9.72 -14.84 4.20
C SER A 161 -8.36 -14.61 4.87
N ASN A 162 -7.94 -15.58 5.68
CA ASN A 162 -6.67 -15.51 6.40
C ASN A 162 -5.45 -15.43 5.47
N GLU A 163 -5.55 -16.01 4.27
CA GLU A 163 -4.60 -15.86 3.18
C GLU A 163 -5.35 -15.50 1.90
N MET A 164 -4.90 -14.45 1.19
CA MET A 164 -5.51 -14.00 -0.07
C MET A 164 -4.52 -13.29 -0.97
N ASP A 165 -4.77 -13.35 -2.27
CA ASP A 165 -4.03 -12.59 -3.26
C ASP A 165 -4.74 -11.26 -3.54
N ILE A 166 -4.00 -10.15 -3.46
CA ILE A 166 -4.46 -8.83 -3.90
C ILE A 166 -3.80 -8.42 -5.21
N ASP A 167 -4.62 -7.87 -6.09
CA ASP A 167 -4.17 -7.22 -7.31
C ASP A 167 -4.20 -5.72 -7.12
N ILE A 168 -3.03 -5.14 -6.89
CA ILE A 168 -2.91 -3.68 -6.73
C ILE A 168 -2.78 -2.94 -8.07
N ASN A 169 -2.85 -3.65 -9.20
CA ASN A 169 -2.66 -3.13 -10.55
C ASN A 169 -1.42 -2.21 -10.65
N PRO A 170 -0.21 -2.77 -10.46
CA PRO A 170 0.98 -2.00 -10.13
C PRO A 170 1.45 -1.05 -11.24
N ILE A 171 0.98 -1.22 -12.49
CA ILE A 171 1.27 -0.29 -13.58
C ILE A 171 0.75 1.13 -13.31
N ASN A 172 -0.34 1.28 -12.52
CA ASN A 172 -0.92 2.57 -12.16
C ASN A 172 -0.10 3.37 -11.13
N TYR A 173 1.05 2.83 -10.74
CA TYR A 173 2.06 3.54 -9.97
C TYR A 173 3.15 4.15 -10.84
N PHE A 174 3.10 3.93 -12.16
CA PHE A 174 4.06 4.43 -13.13
C PHE A 174 3.37 5.30 -14.18
N ARG A 175 4.06 6.38 -14.54
CA ARG A 175 3.67 7.33 -15.57
C ARG A 175 4.39 7.00 -16.87
N PRO A 176 3.68 6.84 -18.00
CA PRO A 176 4.30 6.74 -19.31
C PRO A 176 4.90 8.07 -19.75
N TYR A 177 5.94 8.03 -20.58
CA TYR A 177 6.64 9.18 -21.13
C TYR A 177 7.23 8.85 -22.50
N LYS A 178 7.24 9.81 -23.43
CA LYS A 178 8.03 9.72 -24.67
C LYS A 178 9.33 10.48 -24.46
N ASN A 179 10.46 9.80 -24.57
CA ASN A 179 11.76 10.45 -24.48
C ASN A 179 12.04 11.29 -25.74
N ARG A 180 13.18 12.01 -25.76
CA ARG A 180 13.57 12.87 -26.90
C ARG A 180 13.75 12.10 -28.22
N LYS A 181 13.98 10.78 -28.15
CA LYS A 181 14.09 9.89 -29.31
C LYS A 181 12.74 9.32 -29.76
N GLY A 182 11.65 9.68 -29.08
CA GLY A 182 10.31 9.15 -29.32
C GLY A 182 10.07 7.77 -28.72
N GLU A 183 11.02 7.22 -27.96
CA GLU A 183 10.88 5.91 -27.31
C GLU A 183 10.02 6.04 -26.06
N ALA A 184 9.18 5.04 -25.86
CA ALA A 184 8.32 4.93 -24.70
C ALA A 184 9.10 4.48 -23.45
N GLU A 185 9.06 5.29 -22.41
CA GLU A 185 9.62 4.99 -21.09
C GLU A 185 8.55 5.14 -19.99
N PHE A 186 8.86 4.58 -18.82
CA PHE A 186 8.01 4.70 -17.63
C PHE A 186 8.80 5.24 -16.44
N TYR A 187 8.20 6.17 -15.71
CA TYR A 187 8.76 6.75 -14.50
C TYR A 187 7.82 6.51 -13.33
N PRO A 188 8.32 6.41 -12.08
CA PRO A 188 7.44 6.34 -10.93
C PRO A 188 6.54 7.58 -10.89
N ALA A 189 5.24 7.39 -10.70
CA ALA A 189 4.31 8.50 -10.69
C ALA A 189 4.63 9.44 -9.51
N GLY A 190 4.46 10.75 -9.69
CA GLY A 190 4.56 11.75 -8.62
C GLY A 190 5.97 12.05 -8.09
N THR A 191 7.02 11.46 -8.66
CA THR A 191 8.40 11.91 -8.45
C THR A 191 8.67 13.08 -9.39
N PHE A 192 8.74 14.30 -8.85
CA PHE A 192 9.23 15.43 -9.63
C PHE A 192 10.70 15.21 -9.99
N SER A 193 11.12 15.88 -11.07
CA SER A 193 12.42 15.79 -11.74
C SER A 193 13.65 16.22 -10.92
N ARG A 194 13.72 15.91 -9.61
CA ARG A 194 14.89 16.20 -8.78
C ARG A 194 15.99 15.15 -8.95
N PRO A 195 17.25 15.55 -9.24
CA PRO A 195 18.42 14.68 -9.08
C PRO A 195 18.43 14.05 -7.68
N GLY A 196 18.73 12.75 -7.57
CA GLY A 196 18.75 12.03 -6.28
C GLY A 196 17.39 11.59 -5.72
N SER A 197 16.30 11.75 -6.46
CA SER A 197 15.03 11.12 -6.08
C SER A 197 15.09 9.60 -6.20
N PHE A 198 14.36 8.89 -5.33
CA PHE A 198 14.17 7.43 -5.30
C PHE A 198 13.53 6.89 -6.59
N ARG A 199 14.25 7.01 -7.71
CA ARG A 199 13.79 6.60 -9.02
C ARG A 199 14.21 5.17 -9.28
N TYR A 200 15.43 4.80 -8.92
CA TYR A 200 16.06 3.57 -9.37
C TYR A 200 16.61 2.74 -8.22
N THR A 201 16.46 1.42 -8.29
CA THR A 201 17.11 0.48 -7.35
C THR A 201 18.63 0.65 -7.40
N VAL A 202 19.31 0.56 -6.25
CA VAL A 202 20.77 0.75 -6.16
C VAL A 202 21.55 -0.20 -7.07
N HIS A 203 21.20 -1.49 -7.07
CA HIS A 203 21.96 -2.52 -7.78
C HIS A 203 21.56 -2.67 -9.27
N HIS A 204 20.26 -2.67 -9.57
CA HIS A 204 19.77 -2.98 -10.92
C HIS A 204 19.33 -1.76 -11.73
N ARG A 205 19.42 -0.56 -11.15
CA ARG A 205 18.97 0.71 -11.74
C ARG A 205 17.54 0.65 -12.33
N LYS A 206 16.66 -0.19 -11.79
CA LYS A 206 15.27 -0.30 -12.27
C LYS A 206 14.36 0.74 -11.62
N PRO A 207 13.44 1.36 -12.39
CA PRO A 207 12.47 2.29 -11.82
C PRO A 207 11.65 1.65 -10.70
N PHE A 208 11.38 2.36 -9.61
CA PHE A 208 10.50 1.84 -8.56
C PHE A 208 9.58 2.88 -7.93
N SER A 209 8.43 2.41 -7.45
CA SER A 209 7.48 3.20 -6.67
C SER A 209 7.39 2.68 -5.24
N LEU A 210 7.27 3.60 -4.27
CA LEU A 210 7.21 3.26 -2.85
C LEU A 210 5.78 3.29 -2.34
N ILE A 211 5.37 2.17 -1.74
CA ILE A 211 4.13 2.07 -0.98
C ILE A 211 4.44 1.55 0.43
N GLN A 212 3.48 1.77 1.32
CA GLN A 212 3.46 1.21 2.66
C GLN A 212 2.08 0.58 2.88
N MET A 213 2.06 -0.65 3.35
CA MET A 213 0.84 -1.40 3.63
C MET A 213 0.64 -1.55 5.13
N CYS A 214 -0.60 -1.43 5.60
CA CYS A 214 -0.99 -1.66 7.00
C CYS A 214 -2.28 -2.48 7.03
N LEU A 215 -2.42 -3.37 8.01
CA LEU A 215 -3.72 -3.94 8.35
C LEU A 215 -4.45 -2.96 9.26
N GLU A 216 -5.71 -2.65 8.94
CA GLU A 216 -6.62 -1.89 9.80
C GLU A 216 -7.77 -2.80 10.22
N ILE A 217 -8.09 -2.80 11.51
CA ILE A 217 -9.23 -3.51 12.09
C ILE A 217 -10.16 -2.51 12.78
N ASP A 218 -11.43 -2.87 12.90
CA ASP A 218 -12.40 -2.14 13.71
C ASP A 218 -12.66 -2.90 15.02
N VAL A 219 -12.35 -2.28 16.15
CA VAL A 219 -12.68 -2.80 17.48
C VAL A 219 -13.64 -1.83 18.14
N ASN A 220 -14.92 -2.19 18.18
CA ASN A 220 -15.98 -1.41 18.82
C ASN A 220 -16.05 0.05 18.33
N GLY A 221 -15.88 0.29 17.03
CA GLY A 221 -15.89 1.61 16.40
C GLY A 221 -14.52 2.31 16.40
N THR A 222 -13.51 1.71 17.01
CA THR A 222 -12.14 2.25 17.05
C THR A 222 -11.28 1.56 16.00
N LYS A 223 -10.75 2.36 15.07
CA LYS A 223 -9.85 1.87 14.03
C LYS A 223 -8.42 1.75 14.55
N ILE A 224 -7.89 0.54 14.54
CA ILE A 224 -6.53 0.25 15.00
C ILE A 224 -5.72 -0.27 13.81
N ARG A 225 -4.42 0.08 13.76
CA ARG A 225 -3.55 -0.28 12.64
C ARG A 225 -2.35 -1.09 13.10
N SER A 226 -1.97 -2.08 12.29
CA SER A 226 -0.74 -2.86 12.49
C SER A 226 0.49 -2.01 12.21
N ASN A 227 1.65 -2.57 12.55
CA ASN A 227 2.92 -2.06 12.03
C ASN A 227 2.90 -2.04 10.49
N PRO A 228 3.44 -0.98 9.88
CA PRO A 228 3.51 -0.88 8.43
C PRO A 228 4.57 -1.80 7.83
N VAL A 229 4.27 -2.37 6.66
CA VAL A 229 5.25 -3.05 5.80
C VAL A 229 5.59 -2.15 4.62
N ASN A 230 6.87 -1.90 4.38
CA ASN A 230 7.31 -1.04 3.27
C ASN A 230 7.56 -1.89 2.02
N ILE A 231 7.09 -1.41 0.87
CA ILE A 231 7.19 -2.17 -0.38
C ILE A 231 7.68 -1.26 -1.51
N LYS A 232 8.70 -1.72 -2.21
CA LYS A 232 9.16 -1.15 -3.48
C LYS A 232 8.52 -1.95 -4.62
N ILE A 233 7.66 -1.29 -5.39
CA ILE A 233 7.13 -1.81 -6.66
C ILE A 233 8.19 -1.57 -7.73
N ILE A 234 8.82 -2.62 -8.24
CA ILE A 234 9.88 -2.56 -9.24
C ILE A 234 9.28 -2.68 -10.63
N LEU A 235 9.51 -1.67 -11.47
CA LEU A 235 9.08 -1.68 -12.85
C LEU A 235 9.79 -2.79 -13.64
N GLY A 236 9.01 -3.57 -14.36
CA GLY A 236 9.47 -4.54 -15.34
C GLY A 236 9.76 -3.93 -16.71
N ARG A 237 10.74 -4.47 -17.43
CA ARG A 237 11.10 -4.02 -18.78
C ARG A 237 10.12 -4.50 -19.85
N ASP A 238 9.79 -5.79 -19.85
CA ASP A 238 9.06 -6.49 -20.89
C ASP A 238 8.39 -7.79 -20.35
N ASP A 239 7.93 -8.67 -21.25
CA ASP A 239 7.24 -9.91 -20.86
C ASP A 239 8.13 -10.90 -20.08
N ASN A 240 9.46 -10.85 -20.25
CA ASN A 240 10.41 -11.71 -19.52
C ASN A 240 10.85 -11.08 -18.19
N ASP A 241 10.67 -9.77 -18.05
CA ASP A 241 10.98 -9.00 -16.85
C ASP A 241 9.71 -8.33 -16.33
N VAL A 242 8.87 -9.09 -15.63
CA VAL A 242 7.59 -8.64 -15.09
C VAL A 242 7.76 -7.66 -13.92
N ILE A 243 6.75 -6.80 -13.70
CA ILE A 243 6.70 -5.96 -12.51
C ILE A 243 6.68 -6.85 -11.26
N ASN A 244 7.55 -6.54 -10.30
CA ASN A 244 7.76 -7.33 -9.09
C ASN A 244 7.95 -6.44 -7.85
N TYR A 245 8.13 -7.04 -6.68
CA TYR A 245 8.16 -6.35 -5.40
C TYR A 245 9.41 -6.68 -4.59
N ILE A 246 9.93 -5.68 -3.88
CA ILE A 246 10.88 -5.86 -2.78
C ILE A 246 10.16 -5.42 -1.51
N ILE A 247 10.13 -6.29 -0.52
CA ILE A 247 9.41 -6.11 0.74
C ILE A 247 10.47 -5.92 1.83
N ASP A 248 10.38 -4.80 2.56
CA ASP A 248 11.28 -4.42 3.66
C ASP A 248 10.54 -4.50 5.01
#